data_AF-A0A5Q3Q7F0-F1
#
_entry.id   AF-A0A5Q3Q7F0-F1
#
_cell.length_a   1.000
_cell.length_b   1.000
_cell.length_c   1.000
_cell.angle_alpha   90.00
_cell.angle_beta   90.00
_cell.angle_gamma   90.00
#
_symmetry.space_group_name_H-M   'P 1'
#
loop_
_entity.id
_entity.type
_entity.pdbx_description
1 polymer ?
#
loop_
_entity_poly.entity_id
_entity_poly.type
_entity_poly.pdbx_seq_one_letter_code
_entity_poly.pdbx_strand_id
1 'polypeptide(L)'
;MEARPNPVQWIWYAYGGKLPDRYAEWVLYDVTCRTWLLRHLARTLVQLFPFCVVVMLLPGPLEIRLGCLGMGLFVGVFYAFGYVEHTAEHRVLKHGYPVGMARETRAVFRDARRYTRWAARRHEYGAHPPDE
;
A
#
# COMPACT_ATOMS: atom_id res chain seq x y z
N MET A 1 16.69 -11.52 10.25
CA MET A 1 15.62 -12.44 9.80
C MET A 1 14.31 -11.72 10.03
N GLU A 2 13.72 -11.14 8.98
CA GLU A 2 12.46 -10.38 9.11
C GLU A 2 11.35 -11.29 9.62
N ALA A 3 11.02 -11.17 10.89
CA ALA A 3 9.86 -11.84 11.46
C ALA A 3 8.63 -11.39 10.66
N ARG A 4 7.92 -12.32 10.02
CA ARG A 4 6.68 -12.03 9.31
C ARG A 4 5.50 -12.21 10.27
N PRO A 5 4.51 -11.31 10.25
CA PRO A 5 3.32 -11.49 11.06
C PRO A 5 2.51 -12.69 10.57
N ASN A 6 1.87 -13.40 11.49
CA ASN A 6 0.88 -14.43 11.16
C ASN A 6 -0.33 -13.77 10.46
N PRO A 7 -1.01 -14.42 9.49
CA PRO A 7 -2.28 -13.97 8.91
C PRO A 7 -3.25 -13.27 9.88
N VAL A 8 -3.45 -13.80 11.09
CA VAL A 8 -4.35 -13.18 12.10
C VAL A 8 -3.84 -11.82 12.55
N GLN A 9 -2.53 -11.71 12.82
CA GLN A 9 -1.88 -10.44 13.18
C GLN A 9 -1.90 -9.46 12.01
N TRP A 10 -1.83 -9.95 10.78
CA TRP A 10 -1.96 -9.14 9.58
C TRP A 10 -3.37 -8.57 9.44
N ILE A 11 -4.43 -9.34 9.73
CA ILE A 11 -5.81 -8.84 9.74
C ILE A 11 -5.97 -7.77 10.84
N TRP A 12 -5.52 -8.04 12.06
CA TRP A 12 -5.52 -7.04 13.15
C TRP A 12 -4.82 -5.74 12.73
N TYR A 13 -3.66 -5.87 12.09
CA TYR A 13 -2.93 -4.75 11.51
C TYR A 13 -3.70 -4.06 10.38
N ALA A 14 -4.39 -4.80 9.51
CA ALA A 14 -5.20 -4.24 8.44
C ALA A 14 -6.25 -3.28 9.02
N TYR A 15 -6.90 -3.63 10.12
CA TYR A 15 -7.86 -2.79 10.85
C TYR A 15 -7.23 -1.65 11.68
N GLY A 16 -5.90 -1.48 11.64
CA GLY A 16 -5.19 -0.38 12.30
C GLY A 16 -4.60 -0.72 13.67
N GLY A 17 -4.66 -1.99 14.07
CA GLY A 17 -4.02 -2.51 15.27
C GLY A 17 -2.49 -2.38 15.23
N LYS A 18 -1.89 -2.09 16.38
CA LYS A 18 -0.43 -2.06 16.54
C LYS A 18 0.11 -3.50 16.62
N LEU A 19 1.16 -3.82 15.86
CA LEU A 19 1.89 -5.09 16.01
C LEU A 19 2.91 -5.00 17.16
N PRO A 20 3.35 -6.15 17.71
CA PRO A 20 4.52 -6.19 18.58
C PRO A 20 5.75 -5.54 17.94
N ASP A 21 6.58 -4.87 18.73
CA ASP A 21 7.70 -4.05 18.22
C ASP A 21 8.76 -4.84 17.44
N ARG A 22 8.85 -6.16 17.63
CA ARG A 22 9.67 -7.07 16.80
C ARG A 22 9.33 -7.03 15.30
N TYR A 23 8.16 -6.52 14.93
CA TYR A 23 7.71 -6.37 13.54
C TYR A 23 7.91 -4.94 12.99
N ALA A 24 8.57 -4.03 13.73
CA ALA A 24 8.77 -2.65 13.31
C ALA A 24 9.48 -2.54 11.94
N GLU A 25 10.55 -3.32 11.72
CA GLU A 25 11.23 -3.38 10.43
C GLU A 25 10.32 -3.87 9.31
N TRP A 26 9.50 -4.89 9.58
CA TRP A 26 8.52 -5.40 8.61
C TRP A 26 7.48 -4.34 8.27
N VAL A 27 6.99 -3.57 9.25
CA VAL A 27 6.03 -2.47 9.03
C VAL A 27 6.67 -1.38 8.18
N LEU A 28 7.92 -1.00 8.47
CA LEU A 28 8.65 -0.03 7.66
C LEU A 28 8.80 -0.52 6.23
N TYR A 29 9.18 -1.79 6.01
CA TYR A 29 9.24 -2.38 4.67
C TYR A 29 7.86 -2.41 3.99
N ASP A 30 6.80 -2.81 4.69
CA ASP A 30 5.43 -2.88 4.14
C ASP A 30 4.98 -1.54 3.56
N VAL A 31 5.27 -0.43 4.25
CA VAL A 31 4.86 0.92 3.83
C VAL A 31 5.84 1.59 2.86
N THR A 32 7.04 1.05 2.66
CA THR A 32 8.07 1.63 1.79
C THR A 32 8.37 0.80 0.53
N CYS A 33 7.95 -0.47 0.49
CA CYS A 33 8.23 -1.37 -0.62
C CYS A 33 7.56 -0.92 -1.93
N ARG A 34 7.97 -1.51 -3.06
CA ARG A 34 7.40 -1.16 -4.38
C ARG A 34 5.89 -1.40 -4.47
N THR A 35 5.40 -2.44 -3.80
CA THR A 35 4.00 -2.85 -3.81
C THR A 35 3.20 -2.29 -2.64
N TRP A 36 3.72 -1.26 -1.94
CA TRP A 36 3.06 -0.63 -0.79
C TRP A 36 1.63 -0.18 -1.10
N LEU A 37 1.40 0.34 -2.31
CA LEU A 37 0.07 0.76 -2.77
C LEU A 37 -0.87 -0.44 -2.94
N LEU A 38 -0.40 -1.55 -3.52
CA LEU A 38 -1.19 -2.78 -3.63
C LEU A 38 -1.51 -3.36 -2.25
N ARG A 39 -0.55 -3.31 -1.32
CA ARG A 39 -0.75 -3.74 0.07
C ARG A 39 -1.77 -2.86 0.80
N HIS A 40 -1.74 -1.55 0.55
CA HIS A 40 -2.74 -0.64 1.07
C HIS A 40 -4.12 -0.96 0.50
N LEU A 41 -4.24 -1.15 -0.81
CA LEU A 41 -5.48 -1.53 -1.45
C LEU A 41 -6.02 -2.87 -0.91
N ALA A 42 -5.16 -3.88 -0.75
CA ALA A 42 -5.55 -5.16 -0.15
C ALA A 42 -6.11 -4.98 1.27
N ARG A 43 -5.50 -4.12 2.09
CA ARG A 43 -6.03 -3.79 3.43
C ARG A 43 -7.38 -3.10 3.35
N THR A 44 -7.56 -2.14 2.44
CA THR A 44 -8.85 -1.49 2.21
C THR A 44 -9.92 -2.49 1.81
N LEU A 45 -9.62 -3.41 0.89
CA LEU A 45 -10.56 -4.45 0.48
C LEU A 45 -10.94 -5.38 1.65
N VAL A 46 -9.98 -5.71 2.52
CA VAL A 46 -10.24 -6.48 3.75
C VAL A 46 -11.16 -5.71 4.70
N GLN A 47 -10.97 -4.39 4.84
CA GLN A 47 -11.86 -3.54 5.65
C GLN A 47 -13.26 -3.41 5.03
N LEU A 48 -13.36 -3.39 3.70
CA LEU A 48 -14.63 -3.32 2.96
C LEU A 48 -15.35 -4.66 2.86
N PHE A 49 -14.65 -5.78 3.03
CA PHE A 49 -15.23 -7.12 3.01
C PHE A 49 -16.48 -7.28 3.89
N PRO A 50 -16.50 -6.88 5.19
CA PRO A 50 -17.72 -6.96 6.01
C PRO A 50 -18.87 -6.13 5.44
N PHE A 51 -18.60 -4.95 4.86
CA PHE A 51 -19.62 -4.16 4.19
C PHE A 51 -20.20 -4.91 2.98
N CYS A 52 -19.36 -5.53 2.15
CA CYS A 52 -19.81 -6.30 1.01
C CYS A 52 -20.70 -7.48 1.42
N VAL A 53 -20.32 -8.20 2.50
CA VAL A 53 -21.10 -9.30 3.05
C VAL A 53 -22.49 -8.82 3.50
N VAL A 54 -22.56 -7.71 4.24
CA VAL A 54 -23.84 -7.15 4.73
C VAL A 54 -24.76 -6.76 3.57
N VAL A 55 -24.24 -6.08 2.54
CA VAL A 55 -25.04 -5.70 1.36
C VAL A 55 -25.56 -6.93 0.62
N MET A 56 -24.79 -8.02 0.58
CA MET A 56 -25.17 -9.25 -0.10
C MET A 56 -26.24 -10.04 0.67
N LEU A 57 -26.22 -9.99 2.00
CA LEU A 57 -27.24 -10.61 2.87
C LEU A 57 -28.57 -9.85 2.86
N LEU A 58 -28.57 -8.57 2.49
CA LEU A 58 -29.76 -7.72 2.54
C LEU A 58 -30.82 -8.20 1.53
N PRO A 59 -32.10 -8.36 1.92
CA PRO A 59 -33.16 -8.69 0.97
C PRO A 59 -33.41 -7.50 0.02
N GLY A 60 -33.45 -7.76 -1.29
CA GLY A 60 -33.65 -6.72 -2.30
C GLY A 60 -33.22 -7.12 -3.72
N PRO A 61 -33.55 -6.34 -4.76
CA PRO A 61 -33.13 -6.59 -6.14
C PRO A 61 -31.61 -6.62 -6.29
N LEU A 62 -31.08 -7.52 -7.12
CA LEU A 62 -29.64 -7.66 -7.33
C LEU A 62 -29.01 -6.39 -7.91
N GLU A 63 -29.72 -5.68 -8.78
CA GLU A 63 -29.24 -4.44 -9.40
C GLU A 63 -28.91 -3.37 -8.35
N ILE A 64 -29.78 -3.20 -7.35
CA ILE A 64 -29.58 -2.25 -6.26
C ILE A 64 -28.37 -2.66 -5.41
N ARG A 65 -28.26 -3.96 -5.07
CA ARG A 65 -27.11 -4.47 -4.31
C ARG A 65 -25.80 -4.23 -5.06
N LEU A 66 -25.76 -4.50 -6.36
CA LEU A 66 -24.58 -4.25 -7.20
C LEU A 66 -24.24 -2.75 -7.28
N GLY A 67 -25.24 -1.88 -7.38
CA GLY A 67 -25.04 -0.43 -7.31
C GLY A 67 -24.44 0.02 -5.98
N CYS A 68 -24.97 -0.47 -4.86
CA CYS A 68 -24.43 -0.20 -3.52
C CYS A 68 -23.00 -0.71 -3.34
N LEU A 69 -22.72 -1.93 -3.80
CA LEU A 69 -21.38 -2.51 -3.77
C LEU A 69 -20.41 -1.69 -4.63
N GLY A 70 -20.80 -1.37 -5.86
CA GLY A 70 -19.98 -0.58 -6.79
C GLY A 70 -19.64 0.79 -6.21
N MET A 71 -20.65 1.52 -5.73
CA MET A 71 -20.44 2.84 -5.12
C MET A 71 -19.62 2.76 -3.84
N GLY A 72 -19.92 1.82 -2.94
CA GLY A 72 -19.18 1.64 -1.69
C GLY A 72 -17.71 1.28 -1.92
N LEU A 73 -17.44 0.37 -2.86
CA LEU A 73 -16.07 0.01 -3.25
C LEU A 73 -15.36 1.20 -3.90
N PHE A 74 -16.04 1.93 -4.80
CA PHE A 74 -15.47 3.11 -5.45
C PHE A 74 -15.04 4.16 -4.43
N VAL A 75 -15.94 4.53 -3.52
CA VAL A 75 -15.64 5.51 -2.46
C VAL A 75 -14.52 5.00 -1.56
N GLY A 76 -14.57 3.74 -1.12
CA GLY A 76 -13.55 3.17 -0.25
C GLY A 76 -12.16 3.16 -0.90
N VAL A 77 -12.07 2.80 -2.18
CA VAL A 77 -10.81 2.85 -2.94
C VAL A 77 -10.35 4.30 -3.14
N PHE A 78 -11.25 5.22 -3.49
CA PHE A 78 -10.92 6.63 -3.64
C PHE A 78 -10.29 7.21 -2.36
N TYR A 79 -10.89 6.95 -1.19
CA TYR A 79 -10.34 7.36 0.10
C TYR A 79 -9.02 6.67 0.40
N ALA A 80 -8.88 5.39 0.07
CA ALA A 80 -7.63 4.66 0.27
C ALA A 80 -6.46 5.34 -0.47
N PHE A 81 -6.67 5.78 -1.72
CA PHE A 81 -5.68 6.56 -2.46
C PHE A 81 -5.39 7.92 -1.81
N GLY A 82 -6.42 8.66 -1.40
CA GLY A 82 -6.24 9.98 -0.77
C GLY A 82 -5.48 9.93 0.55
N TYR A 83 -5.64 8.86 1.33
CA TYR A 83 -5.07 8.71 2.67
C TYR A 83 -3.90 7.72 2.76
N VAL A 84 -3.42 7.21 1.62
CA VAL A 84 -2.38 6.17 1.58
C VAL A 84 -1.10 6.63 2.30
N GLU A 85 -0.69 7.88 2.07
CA GLU A 85 0.49 8.52 2.65
C GLU A 85 0.32 8.73 4.15
N HIS A 86 -0.80 9.34 4.55
CA HIS A 86 -1.11 9.61 5.96
C HIS A 86 -1.19 8.32 6.79
N THR A 87 -1.81 7.29 6.23
CA THR A 87 -1.92 5.97 6.87
C THR A 87 -0.57 5.29 7.01
N ALA A 88 0.32 5.43 6.02
CA ALA A 88 1.67 4.90 6.08
C ALA A 88 2.46 5.56 7.21
N GLU A 89 2.49 6.90 7.24
CA GLU A 89 3.18 7.69 8.27
C GLU A 89 2.66 7.40 9.67
N HIS A 90 1.34 7.32 9.86
CA HIS A 90 0.75 7.02 11.15
C HIS A 90 1.16 5.63 11.69
N ARG A 91 1.42 4.65 10.79
CA ARG A 91 1.84 3.30 11.18
C ARG A 91 3.30 3.25 11.61
N VAL A 92 4.21 3.91 10.88
CA VAL A 92 5.62 3.99 11.33
C VAL A 92 5.75 4.83 12.60
N LEU A 93 4.95 5.88 12.75
CA LEU A 93 4.90 6.67 13.99
C LEU A 93 4.53 5.83 15.22
N LYS A 94 3.56 4.90 15.09
CA LYS A 94 3.17 3.96 16.18
C LYS A 94 4.32 3.04 16.64
N HIS A 95 5.35 2.87 15.82
CA HIS A 95 6.53 2.06 16.09
C HIS A 95 7.77 2.91 16.42
N GLY A 96 7.61 4.21 16.67
CA GLY A 96 8.68 5.09 17.15
C GLY A 96 9.55 5.70 16.05
N TYR A 97 9.18 5.52 14.77
CA TYR A 97 9.87 6.21 13.68
C TYR A 97 9.44 7.68 13.58
N PRO A 98 10.35 8.59 13.18
CA PRO A 98 10.02 10.00 13.02
C PRO A 98 9.03 10.24 11.88
N VAL A 99 8.23 11.30 12.00
CA VAL A 99 7.27 11.71 10.97
C VAL A 99 8.02 12.07 9.69
N GLY A 100 7.56 11.53 8.56
CA GLY A 100 8.18 11.74 7.25
C GLY A 100 9.16 10.65 6.84
N MET A 101 9.55 9.76 7.76
CA MET A 101 10.54 8.71 7.48
C MET A 101 10.05 7.76 6.37
N ALA A 102 8.77 7.39 6.36
CA ALA A 102 8.25 6.52 5.31
C ALA A 102 8.27 7.22 3.95
N ARG A 103 7.92 8.51 3.89
CA ARG A 103 7.97 9.31 2.66
C ARG A 103 9.39 9.49 2.14
N GLU A 104 10.34 9.82 3.00
CA GLU A 104 11.76 9.98 2.65
C GLU A 104 12.36 8.66 2.15
N THR A 105 12.13 7.57 2.86
CA THR A 105 12.59 6.23 2.45
C THR A 105 12.08 5.89 1.05
N ARG A 106 10.81 6.21 0.75
CA ARG A 106 10.23 6.02 -0.58
C ARG A 106 10.81 6.95 -1.64
N ALA A 107 11.21 8.17 -1.28
CA ALA A 107 11.91 9.09 -2.18
C ALA A 107 13.27 8.51 -2.58
N VAL A 108 14.07 8.07 -1.60
CA VAL A 108 15.37 7.42 -1.82
C VAL A 108 15.23 6.20 -2.75
N PHE A 109 14.26 5.32 -2.49
CA PHE A 109 14.02 4.16 -3.37
C PHE A 109 13.54 4.54 -4.77
N ARG A 110 12.80 5.64 -4.91
CA ARG A 110 12.36 6.16 -6.22
C ARG A 110 13.54 6.70 -7.02
N ASP A 111 14.44 7.42 -6.37
CA ASP A 111 15.60 8.04 -6.99
C ASP A 111 16.65 7.01 -7.38
N ALA A 112 16.90 6.01 -6.53
CA ALA A 112 17.73 4.86 -6.89
C ALA A 112 17.24 4.16 -8.16
N ARG A 113 15.91 3.97 -8.32
CA ARG A 113 15.31 3.40 -9.54
C ARG A 113 15.38 4.33 -10.75
N ARG A 114 15.45 5.65 -10.55
CA ARG A 114 15.66 6.60 -11.65
C ARG A 114 17.10 6.56 -12.11
N TYR A 115 18.04 6.50 -11.17
CA TYR A 115 19.46 6.40 -11.46
C TYR A 115 19.79 5.13 -12.24
N THR A 116 19.30 3.96 -11.82
CA THR A 116 19.54 2.70 -12.55
C THR A 116 18.97 2.72 -13.97
N ARG A 117 17.77 3.28 -14.17
CA ARG A 117 17.17 3.44 -15.51
C ARG A 117 17.92 4.44 -16.38
N TRP A 118 18.43 5.52 -15.80
CA TRP A 118 19.25 6.49 -16.51
C TRP A 118 20.61 5.90 -16.91
N ALA A 119 21.24 5.14 -16.02
CA ALA A 119 22.48 4.42 -16.31
C ALA A 119 22.28 3.39 -17.44
N ALA A 120 21.19 2.61 -17.41
CA ALA A 120 20.85 1.66 -18.48
C ALA A 120 20.68 2.35 -19.85
N ARG A 121 19.95 3.49 -19.91
CA ARG A 121 19.80 4.25 -21.15
C ARG A 121 21.11 4.84 -21.68
N ARG A 122 22.03 5.25 -20.81
CA ARG A 122 23.35 5.72 -21.25
C ARG A 122 24.12 4.59 -21.95
N HIS A 123 24.03 3.36 -21.45
CA HIS A 123 24.67 2.22 -22.12
C HIS A 123 24.07 1.92 -23.49
N GLU A 124 22.76 2.10 -23.68
CA GLU A 124 22.10 1.93 -24.99
C GLU A 124 22.49 3.02 -25.99
N TYR A 125 22.51 4.30 -25.58
CA TYR A 125 22.89 5.42 -26.46
C TYR A 125 24.41 5.53 -26.69
N GLY A 126 25.23 5.03 -25.77
CA GLY A 126 26.69 4.98 -25.95
C GLY A 126 27.18 3.86 -26.89
N ALA A 127 26.30 2.91 -27.26
CA ALA A 127 26.62 1.80 -28.16
C ALA A 127 26.29 2.11 -29.64
N HIS A 128 25.54 3.17 -29.92
CA HIS A 128 25.29 3.65 -31.28
C HIS A 128 25.86 5.07 -31.40
N PRO A 129 27.10 5.24 -31.92
CA PRO A 129 27.53 6.56 -32.37
C PRO A 129 26.53 7.03 -33.45
N PRO A 130 26.16 8.31 -33.48
CA PRO A 130 25.44 8.85 -34.62
C PRO A 130 26.32 8.60 -35.85
N ASP A 131 25.74 7.90 -36.81
CA ASP A 131 26.27 7.65 -38.14
C ASP A 131 26.58 8.99 -38.83
N GLU A 132 27.88 9.31 -38.91
CA GLU A 132 28.46 10.35 -39.78
C GLU A 132 28.67 9.81 -41.20
#